data_AF-A0A352GHB7-F1
#
_entry.id   AF-A0A352GHB7-F1
#
_cell.length_a   1.000
_cell.length_b   1.000
_cell.length_c   1.000
_cell.angle_alpha   90.00
_cell.angle_beta   90.00
_cell.angle_gamma   90.00
#
_symmetry.space_group_name_H-M   'P 1'
#
loop_
_entity.id
_entity.type
_entity.pdbx_description
1 polymer ?
#
loop_
_entity_poly.entity_id
_entity_poly.type
_entity_poly.pdbx_seq_one_letter_code
_entity_poly.pdbx_strand_id
1 'polypeptide(L)'
;NVLGVEMVLMDGTVLRLGGKHLDPGGYDLLGVLTGSEGLLGVITEVTVRILKKPETARAVLLGFNSSEEGGDCVAAIINAGIIPGGIEMMDKPAIHATEEFVHAGYPMDVEALLIVELDGPK
;
A
#
# COMPACT_ATOMS: atom_id res chain seq x y z
N ASN A 1 -8.26 -3.76 6.48
CA ASN A 1 -7.89 -2.95 7.67
C ASN A 1 -9.00 -2.03 8.13
N VAL A 2 -9.96 -1.67 7.28
CA VAL A 2 -11.22 -1.03 7.71
C VAL A 2 -12.09 -2.06 8.45
N LEU A 3 -12.63 -1.68 9.60
CA LEU A 3 -13.53 -2.50 10.43
C LEU A 3 -14.94 -1.91 10.51
N GLY A 4 -15.08 -0.61 10.25
CA GLY A 4 -16.37 0.05 10.20
C GLY A 4 -16.27 1.49 9.72
N VAL A 5 -17.41 2.06 9.35
CA VAL A 5 -17.53 3.45 8.89
C VAL A 5 -18.81 4.08 9.44
N GLU A 6 -18.78 5.39 9.68
CA GLU A 6 -19.96 6.24 9.67
C GLU A 6 -20.02 6.98 8.33
N MET A 7 -21.21 7.04 7.73
CA MET A 7 -21.42 7.77 6.49
C MET A 7 -22.77 8.48 6.48
N VAL A 8 -22.86 9.53 5.67
CA VAL A 8 -24.08 10.29 5.39
C VAL A 8 -24.52 9.98 3.96
N LEU A 9 -25.75 9.50 3.79
CA LEU A 9 -26.38 9.29 2.50
C LEU A 9 -26.84 10.61 1.87
N MET A 10 -27.19 10.57 0.59
CA MET A 10 -27.61 11.75 -0.17
C MET A 10 -28.88 12.42 0.36
N ASP A 11 -29.74 11.67 1.05
CA ASP A 11 -30.93 12.18 1.73
C ASP A 11 -30.65 12.74 3.14
N GLY A 12 -29.38 12.75 3.56
CA GLY A 12 -28.95 13.18 4.89
C GLY A 12 -28.99 12.08 5.96
N THR A 13 -29.43 10.86 5.62
CA THR A 13 -29.45 9.75 6.58
C THR A 13 -28.04 9.37 7.02
N VAL A 14 -27.82 9.31 8.34
CA VAL A 14 -26.57 8.83 8.92
C VAL A 14 -26.64 7.32 9.11
N LEU A 15 -25.66 6.60 8.57
CA LEU A 15 -25.51 5.15 8.69
C LEU A 15 -24.19 4.79 9.36
N ARG A 16 -24.22 3.71 10.15
CA ARG A 16 -23.03 3.07 10.70
C ARG A 16 -22.97 1.62 10.25
N LEU A 17 -21.85 1.24 9.66
CA LEU A 17 -21.60 -0.10 9.15
C LEU A 17 -20.34 -0.67 9.79
N GLY A 18 -20.37 -1.97 10.12
CA GLY A 18 -19.29 -2.61 10.87
C GLY A 18 -19.17 -2.12 12.30
N GLY A 19 -17.96 -2.13 12.84
CA GLY A 19 -17.70 -1.73 14.23
C GLY A 19 -16.33 -2.16 14.71
N LYS A 20 -16.21 -2.44 16.02
CA LYS A 20 -14.94 -2.89 16.63
C LYS A 20 -14.71 -4.41 16.52
N HIS A 21 -15.67 -5.16 15.98
CA HIS A 21 -15.54 -6.60 15.76
C HIS A 21 -14.94 -6.89 14.38
N LEU A 22 -14.34 -8.08 14.22
CA LEU A 22 -13.64 -8.45 12.98
C LEU A 22 -14.59 -8.85 11.84
N ASP A 23 -15.74 -9.43 12.16
CA ASP A 23 -16.68 -9.95 11.16
C ASP A 23 -18.14 -9.62 11.55
N PRO A 24 -18.77 -8.61 10.95
CA PRO A 24 -20.20 -8.40 11.08
C PRO A 24 -20.95 -9.48 10.30
N GLY A 25 -21.95 -10.11 10.93
CA GLY A 25 -22.89 -10.96 10.18
C GLY A 25 -23.68 -10.14 9.14
N GLY A 26 -24.06 -10.79 8.03
CA GLY A 26 -24.83 -10.19 6.95
C GLY A 26 -24.02 -9.94 5.68
N TYR A 27 -24.38 -8.92 4.92
CA TYR A 27 -23.68 -8.54 3.69
C TYR A 27 -22.43 -7.70 3.99
N ASP A 28 -21.37 -7.91 3.22
CA ASP A 28 -20.16 -7.08 3.27
C ASP A 28 -20.39 -5.73 2.54
N LEU A 29 -21.15 -4.84 3.19
CA LEU A 29 -21.37 -3.49 2.70
C LEU A 29 -20.11 -2.61 2.83
N LEU A 30 -19.15 -2.97 3.69
CA LEU A 30 -17.88 -2.27 3.78
C LEU A 30 -17.05 -2.48 2.51
N GLY A 31 -17.06 -3.70 1.96
CA GLY A 31 -16.43 -4.00 0.67
C GLY A 31 -17.01 -3.18 -0.48
N VAL A 32 -18.34 -3.00 -0.52
CA VAL A 32 -19.01 -2.17 -1.55
C VAL A 32 -18.66 -0.68 -1.43
N LEU A 33 -18.52 -0.17 -0.20
CA LEU A 33 -18.20 1.24 0.03
C LEU A 33 -16.72 1.56 -0.20
N THR A 34 -15.83 0.61 0.07
CA THR A 34 -14.39 0.79 -0.08
C THR A 34 -14.04 0.94 -1.56
N GLY A 35 -13.49 2.10 -1.95
CA GLY A 35 -13.22 2.41 -3.36
C GLY A 35 -14.39 3.02 -4.12
N SER A 36 -15.52 3.32 -3.45
CA SER A 36 -16.66 4.00 -4.09
C SER A 36 -16.42 5.47 -4.45
N GLU A 37 -15.29 6.05 -4.03
CA GLU A 37 -14.90 7.44 -4.30
C GLU A 37 -15.99 8.48 -3.94
N GLY A 38 -16.84 8.17 -2.95
CA GLY A 38 -17.91 9.05 -2.48
C GLY A 38 -19.22 8.96 -3.28
N LEU A 39 -19.32 8.07 -4.27
CA LEU A 39 -20.52 7.91 -5.10
C LEU A 39 -21.72 7.32 -4.34
N LEU A 40 -21.48 6.63 -3.23
CA LEU A 40 -22.51 5.96 -2.43
C LEU A 40 -22.87 6.74 -1.14
N GLY A 41 -22.20 7.86 -0.88
CA GLY A 41 -22.38 8.71 0.30
C GLY A 41 -21.05 9.26 0.81
N VAL A 42 -21.13 10.11 1.83
CA VAL A 42 -19.97 10.79 2.41
C VAL A 42 -19.54 10.11 3.70
N ILE A 43 -18.33 9.54 3.73
CA ILE A 43 -17.77 8.94 4.94
C ILE A 43 -17.35 10.05 5.92
N THR A 44 -17.85 9.99 7.15
CA THR A 44 -17.56 10.96 8.22
C THR A 44 -16.64 10.41 9.29
N GLU A 45 -16.62 9.08 9.48
CA GLU A 45 -15.80 8.42 10.50
C GLU A 45 -15.34 7.04 10.00
N VAL A 46 -14.13 6.61 10.34
CA VAL A 46 -13.60 5.28 9.97
C VAL A 46 -13.00 4.60 11.19
N THR A 47 -13.45 3.39 11.47
CA THR A 47 -12.81 2.49 12.44
C THR A 47 -11.82 1.59 11.72
N VAL A 48 -10.55 1.65 12.11
CA VAL A 48 -9.47 0.85 11.51
C VAL A 48 -8.81 -0.07 12.54
N ARG A 49 -8.28 -1.19 12.04
CA ARG A 49 -7.39 -2.05 12.83
C ARG A 49 -6.00 -1.45 12.87
N ILE A 50 -5.52 -1.13 14.07
CA ILE A 50 -4.14 -0.70 14.31
C ILE A 50 -3.24 -1.93 14.41
N LEU A 51 -2.15 -1.93 13.65
CA LEU A 51 -1.12 -2.95 13.69
C LEU A 51 0.00 -2.55 14.64
N LYS A 52 0.68 -3.53 15.24
CA LYS A 52 1.87 -3.29 16.06
C LYS A 52 2.99 -2.74 15.17
N LYS A 53 3.66 -1.68 15.64
CA LYS A 53 4.86 -1.16 14.96
C LYS A 53 5.98 -2.23 15.00
N PRO A 54 6.65 -2.52 13.88
CA PRO A 54 7.78 -3.45 13.86
C PRO A 54 8.97 -2.93 14.69
N GLU A 55 9.80 -3.84 15.20
CA GLU A 55 10.97 -3.48 16.01
C GLU A 55 12.08 -2.84 15.17
N THR A 56 12.25 -3.33 13.94
CA THR A 56 13.20 -2.81 12.97
C THR A 56 12.55 -2.70 11.59
N ALA A 57 13.02 -1.74 10.81
CA ALA A 57 12.76 -1.61 9.38
C ALA A 57 14.08 -1.26 8.68
N ARG A 58 14.32 -1.81 7.50
CA ARG A 58 15.50 -1.59 6.67
C ARG A 58 15.07 -1.47 5.22
N ALA A 59 15.55 -0.42 4.56
CA ALA A 59 15.35 -0.22 3.14
C ALA A 59 16.61 -0.62 2.36
N VAL A 60 16.42 -1.21 1.18
CA VAL A 60 17.46 -1.56 0.22
C VAL A 60 17.06 -1.02 -1.15
N LEU A 61 18.02 -0.45 -1.86
CA LEU A 61 17.88 0.00 -3.26
C LEU A 61 18.60 -1.00 -4.16
N LEU A 62 17.90 -1.48 -5.20
CA LEU A 62 18.42 -2.46 -6.16
C LEU A 62 18.23 -1.91 -7.58
N GLY A 63 19.34 -1.74 -8.31
CA GLY A 63 19.32 -1.32 -9.71
C GLY A 63 19.39 -2.51 -10.67
N PHE A 64 18.68 -2.42 -11.79
CA PHE A 64 18.59 -3.47 -12.81
C PHE A 64 18.81 -2.92 -14.22
N ASN A 65 19.28 -3.78 -15.13
CA ASN A 65 19.52 -3.40 -16.53
C ASN A 65 18.25 -3.48 -17.39
N SER A 66 17.14 -3.98 -16.83
CA SER A 66 15.82 -3.92 -17.45
C SER A 66 14.72 -3.98 -16.40
N SER A 67 13.51 -3.55 -16.78
CA SER A 67 12.32 -3.73 -15.95
C SER A 67 11.97 -5.21 -15.73
N GLU A 68 12.28 -6.07 -16.70
CA GLU A 68 12.03 -7.52 -16.61
C GLU A 68 12.90 -8.17 -15.52
N GLU A 69 14.19 -7.83 -15.46
CA GLU A 69 15.09 -8.29 -14.39
C GLU A 69 14.60 -7.87 -12.99
N GLY A 70 14.06 -6.65 -12.87
CA GLY A 70 13.43 -6.18 -11.63
C GLY A 70 12.19 -7.01 -11.27
N GLY A 71 11.32 -7.28 -12.24
CA GLY A 71 10.15 -8.14 -12.07
C GLY A 71 10.51 -9.57 -11.65
N ASP A 72 11.53 -10.15 -12.28
CA ASP A 72 12.05 -11.47 -11.93
C ASP A 72 12.59 -11.52 -10.49
N CYS A 73 13.26 -10.45 -10.05
CA CYS A 73 13.71 -10.31 -8.67
C CYS A 73 12.53 -10.31 -7.68
N VAL A 74 11.47 -9.55 -7.96
CA VAL A 74 10.25 -9.54 -7.15
C VAL A 74 9.63 -10.93 -7.11
N ALA A 75 9.49 -11.60 -8.25
CA ALA A 75 8.95 -12.95 -8.33
C ALA A 75 9.78 -13.95 -7.50
N ALA A 76 11.11 -13.87 -7.55
CA ALA A 76 12.01 -14.71 -6.77
C ALA A 76 11.85 -14.48 -5.26
N ILE A 77 11.74 -13.24 -4.80
CA ILE A 77 11.52 -12.88 -3.39
C ILE A 77 10.22 -13.52 -2.88
N ILE A 78 9.11 -13.34 -3.61
CA ILE A 78 7.81 -13.88 -3.23
C ILE A 78 7.81 -15.42 -3.28
N ASN A 79 8.43 -16.03 -4.30
CA ASN A 79 8.57 -17.48 -4.41
C ASN A 79 9.41 -18.09 -3.28
N ALA A 80 10.36 -17.33 -2.72
CA ALA A 80 11.12 -17.73 -1.54
C ALA A 80 10.30 -17.63 -0.23
N GLY A 81 9.04 -17.18 -0.30
CA GLY A 81 8.17 -16.99 0.87
C GLY A 81 8.53 -15.77 1.71
N ILE A 82 9.33 -14.85 1.17
CA ILE A 82 9.70 -13.60 1.84
C ILE A 82 8.62 -12.56 1.51
N ILE A 83 8.02 -11.96 2.54
CA ILE A 83 7.02 -10.91 2.40
C ILE A 83 7.61 -9.62 2.96
N PRO A 84 8.09 -8.69 2.11
CA PRO A 84 8.60 -7.42 2.57
C PRO A 84 7.49 -6.51 3.11
N GLY A 85 7.87 -5.53 3.93
CA GLY A 85 6.98 -4.47 4.38
C GLY A 85 6.52 -3.57 3.22
N GLY A 86 7.36 -3.44 2.19
CA GLY A 86 7.02 -2.81 0.92
C GLY A 86 8.03 -3.15 -0.18
N ILE A 87 7.56 -3.20 -1.42
CA ILE A 87 8.41 -3.24 -2.62
C ILE A 87 7.80 -2.27 -3.63
N GLU A 88 8.55 -1.25 -4.02
CA GLU A 88 8.17 -0.29 -5.05
C GLU A 88 9.15 -0.37 -6.22
N MET A 89 8.65 -0.17 -7.43
CA MET A 89 9.45 -0.22 -8.66
C MET A 89 9.36 1.09 -9.40
N MET A 90 10.50 1.56 -9.90
CA MET A 90 10.59 2.74 -10.75
C MET A 90 11.29 2.37 -12.05
N ASP A 91 10.75 2.87 -13.17
CA ASP A 91 11.41 2.80 -14.47
C ASP A 91 12.37 3.99 -14.65
N LYS A 92 13.23 3.92 -15.67
CA LYS A 92 14.23 4.96 -15.94
C LYS A 92 13.66 6.38 -16.00
N PRO A 93 12.54 6.67 -16.70
CA PRO A 93 11.97 8.01 -16.68
C PRO A 93 11.60 8.50 -15.27
N ALA A 94 10.99 7.65 -14.44
CA ALA A 94 10.65 8.01 -13.07
C ALA A 94 11.90 8.26 -12.22
N ILE A 95 12.94 7.42 -12.35
CA ILE A 95 14.23 7.60 -11.66
C ILE A 95 14.83 8.97 -11.99
N HIS A 96 14.90 9.30 -13.29
CA HIS A 96 15.44 10.58 -13.74
C HIS A 96 14.61 11.77 -13.26
N ALA A 97 13.28 11.69 -13.35
CA ALA A 97 12.40 12.76 -12.88
C ALA A 97 12.54 13.01 -11.37
N THR A 98 12.64 11.94 -10.57
CA THR A 98 12.85 12.06 -9.13
C THR A 98 14.22 12.65 -8.82
N GLU A 99 15.29 12.21 -9.49
CA GLU A 99 16.62 12.76 -9.24
C GLU A 99 16.73 14.24 -9.66
N GLU A 100 16.10 14.64 -10.77
CA GLU A 100 16.08 16.04 -11.22
C GLU A 100 15.32 16.95 -10.25
N PHE A 101 14.25 16.44 -9.62
CA PHE A 101 13.39 17.24 -8.76
C PHE A 101 13.85 17.30 -7.29
N VAL A 102 14.23 16.15 -6.69
CA VAL A 102 14.53 16.06 -5.24
C VAL A 102 15.95 15.60 -4.92
N HIS A 103 16.75 15.20 -5.91
CA HIS A 103 18.12 14.71 -5.71
C HIS A 103 18.21 13.57 -4.67
N ALA A 104 17.43 12.52 -4.88
CA ALA A 104 17.30 11.40 -3.95
C ALA A 104 18.57 10.53 -3.85
N GLY A 105 19.55 10.73 -4.75
CA GLY A 105 20.79 9.96 -4.82
C GLY A 105 20.59 8.62 -5.52
N TYR A 106 19.67 8.55 -6.49
CA TYR A 106 19.41 7.31 -7.23
C TYR A 106 20.51 7.01 -8.26
N PRO A 107 20.78 5.72 -8.54
CA PRO A 107 21.68 5.35 -9.62
C PRO A 107 21.02 5.72 -10.95
N MET A 108 21.68 6.56 -11.74
CA MET A 108 21.15 7.10 -13.00
C MET A 108 21.50 6.24 -14.22
N ASP A 109 22.31 5.21 -14.02
CA ASP A 109 22.83 4.29 -15.03
C ASP A 109 22.05 2.97 -15.10
N VAL A 110 20.87 2.91 -14.48
CA VAL A 110 20.00 1.72 -14.45
C VAL A 110 18.73 1.93 -15.27
N GLU A 111 18.13 0.84 -15.75
CA GLU A 111 16.87 0.88 -16.49
C GLU A 111 15.65 0.70 -15.56
N ALA A 112 15.85 0.09 -14.40
CA ALA A 112 14.84 -0.02 -13.35
C ALA A 112 15.49 0.01 -11.96
N LEU A 113 14.72 0.48 -10.98
CA LEU A 113 15.10 0.55 -9.57
C LEU A 113 14.00 -0.10 -8.74
N LEU A 114 14.38 -0.99 -7.82
CA LEU A 114 13.50 -1.47 -6.75
C LEU A 114 13.89 -0.82 -5.43
N ILE A 115 12.88 -0.35 -4.70
CA ILE A 115 12.96 0.12 -3.32
C ILE A 115 12.28 -0.94 -2.46
N VAL A 116 13.06 -1.68 -1.68
CA VAL A 116 12.56 -2.80 -0.86
C VAL A 116 12.69 -2.45 0.61
N GLU A 117 11.59 -2.45 1.35
CA GLU A 117 11.58 -2.33 2.81
C GLU A 117 11.31 -3.69 3.44
N LEU A 118 12.22 -4.14 4.31
CA LEU A 118 12.05 -5.29 5.19
C LEU A 118 11.86 -4.82 6.61
N ASP A 119 10.79 -5.30 7.26
CA ASP A 119 10.50 -5.02 8.66
C ASP A 119 10.34 -6.32 9.46
N GLY A 120 10.57 -6.22 10.78
CA GLY A 120 10.46 -7.37 11.67
C GLY A 120 11.34 -7.31 12.92
N PRO A 121 11.46 -8.44 13.63
CA PRO A 121 12.44 -8.62 14.70
C PRO A 121 13.87 -8.44 14.20
N LYS A 122 14.82 -8.23 15.11
CA LYS A 122 16.25 -8.19 14.80
C LYS A 122 16.78 -9.52 14.26
#